data_AF-A0A1I0B5N3-F1
#
_entry.id   AF-A0A1I0B5N3-F1
#
_cell.length_a   1.000
_cell.length_b   1.000
_cell.length_c   1.000
_cell.angle_alpha   90.00
_cell.angle_beta   90.00
_cell.angle_gamma   90.00
#
_symmetry.space_group_name_H-M   'P 1'
#
loop_
_entity.id
_entity.type
_entity.pdbx_description
1 polymer ?
#
loop_
_entity_poly.entity_id
_entity_poly.type
_entity_poly.pdbx_seq_one_letter_code
_entity_poly.pdbx_strand_id
1 'polypeptide(L)'
;MKNGPESNNICIVKRVFLVICFIVSFTAPPAGALTQIDVNPISTPDGAVILIIDGLGSSYIYPEITPYALDGAIIEKPVVRNISMLSDQGLRVLNVLTPSTEGENGHSVIVTGNSGATPAMVAYTDATIYDIAHKNGYFTLAILEKGDIPEILAEQDVVVHDLTTSINDPQMEVIVNSQYESQYESLQTSITEILEINAESAPVYVEQHPEGSIERYYAYNCWAMDTTIEVLDLMHESYPEQKFILTVNVGAVDTAGLYRRSEGYADTIEDLDIMIGDLYERTKENDLALILTSDHGMTFQSADGRGGSKSDQYASQPEVLRIPFIVTSKNLNNELLEGEFGQQDIAPTILSVLDLPDEMRFTNGRSLASKGYVNFKVILPETGTVTIYKGNEMIADAMGDDSYVFYGLEQNSQYNIRVKTAEEPDRILERTVFSDADHVIRFDSTPDVSKGSGDADQKGTRRTIGSVLIVLINLAGLGIIFRLIKK
;
A
#
# COMPACT_ATOMS: atom_id res chain seq x y z
N MET A 1 58.14 -34.47 11.22
CA MET A 1 57.71 -33.76 12.45
C MET A 1 57.98 -32.29 12.21
N LYS A 2 57.01 -31.39 12.04
CA LYS A 2 55.84 -31.11 12.87
C LYS A 2 54.64 -30.76 11.98
N ASN A 3 53.55 -31.52 12.08
CA ASN A 3 52.24 -31.07 11.62
C ASN A 3 51.68 -30.15 12.71
N GLY A 4 51.56 -28.85 12.40
CA GLY A 4 51.05 -27.84 13.32
C GLY A 4 49.53 -27.99 13.58
N PRO A 5 49.03 -27.37 14.66
CA PRO A 5 47.67 -27.56 15.18
C PRO A 5 46.55 -26.90 14.37
N GLU A 6 46.83 -26.37 13.17
CA GLU A 6 45.86 -25.62 12.36
C GLU A 6 44.79 -26.52 11.69
N SER A 7 45.13 -27.78 11.38
CA SER A 7 44.21 -28.73 10.74
C SER A 7 43.02 -29.13 11.62
N ASN A 8 43.23 -29.22 12.95
CA ASN A 8 42.16 -29.60 13.88
C ASN A 8 41.12 -28.48 14.08
N ASN A 9 41.53 -27.21 14.04
CA ASN A 9 40.62 -26.08 14.24
C ASN A 9 39.65 -25.90 13.06
N ILE A 10 40.12 -26.09 11.82
CA ILE A 10 39.27 -26.00 10.62
C ILE A 10 38.20 -27.11 10.61
N CYS A 11 38.56 -28.32 11.05
CA CYS A 11 37.63 -29.45 11.11
C CYS A 11 36.56 -29.27 12.20
N ILE A 12 36.93 -28.66 13.34
CA ILE A 12 36.00 -28.32 14.42
C ILE A 12 35.03 -27.21 13.98
N VAL A 13 35.52 -26.15 13.33
CA VAL A 13 34.68 -25.05 12.84
C VAL A 13 33.66 -25.55 11.80
N LYS A 14 34.07 -26.42 10.86
CA LYS A 14 33.15 -27.03 9.89
C LYS A 14 32.08 -27.91 10.53
N ARG A 15 32.43 -28.66 11.58
CA ARG A 15 31.46 -29.49 12.33
C ARG A 15 30.49 -28.65 13.16
N VAL A 16 30.96 -27.59 13.79
CA VAL A 16 30.10 -26.64 14.52
C VAL A 16 29.15 -25.93 13.56
N PHE A 17 29.64 -25.49 12.39
CA PHE A 17 28.80 -24.88 11.36
C PHE A 17 27.72 -25.85 10.85
N LEU A 18 28.07 -27.11 10.57
CA LEU A 18 27.11 -28.15 10.17
C LEU A 18 26.06 -28.44 11.24
N VAL A 19 26.44 -28.47 12.53
CA VAL A 19 25.51 -28.65 13.65
C VAL A 19 24.58 -27.44 13.78
N ILE A 20 25.08 -26.22 13.59
CA ILE A 20 24.24 -25.01 13.58
C ILE A 20 23.26 -25.05 12.40
N CYS A 21 23.72 -25.36 11.18
CA CYS A 21 22.82 -25.52 10.03
C CYS A 21 21.77 -26.61 10.27
N PHE A 22 22.16 -27.74 10.86
CA PHE A 22 21.24 -28.84 11.16
C PHE A 22 20.21 -28.44 12.23
N ILE A 23 20.62 -27.74 13.29
CA ILE A 23 19.69 -27.21 14.30
C ILE A 23 18.74 -26.19 13.67
N VAL A 24 19.25 -25.24 12.87
CA VAL A 24 18.44 -24.25 12.15
C VAL A 24 17.44 -24.91 11.20
N SER A 25 17.83 -26.02 10.54
CA SER A 25 16.94 -26.78 9.65
C SER A 25 15.78 -27.47 10.38
N PHE A 26 15.98 -27.84 11.65
CA PHE A 26 14.98 -28.52 12.49
C PHE A 26 14.18 -27.56 13.39
N THR A 27 14.65 -26.33 13.58
CA THR A 27 13.95 -25.27 14.32
C THR A 27 13.31 -24.22 13.41
N ALA A 28 13.61 -24.24 12.12
CA ALA A 28 12.88 -23.46 11.15
C ALA A 28 11.43 -23.96 11.18
N PRO A 29 10.43 -23.10 11.46
CA PRO A 29 9.05 -23.49 11.24
C PRO A 29 8.92 -23.98 9.80
N PRO A 30 8.13 -25.03 9.52
CA PRO A 30 7.81 -25.38 8.15
C PRO A 30 7.34 -24.11 7.45
N ALA A 31 7.91 -23.81 6.28
CA ALA A 31 7.38 -22.77 5.43
C ALA A 31 5.96 -23.18 5.10
N GLY A 32 4.96 -22.51 5.69
CA GLY A 32 3.57 -22.69 5.32
C GLY A 32 3.46 -22.32 3.85
N ALA A 33 3.14 -23.28 3.00
CA ALA A 33 2.87 -22.99 1.61
C ALA A 33 1.44 -22.44 1.52
N LEU A 34 1.27 -21.36 0.79
CA LEU A 34 -0.04 -20.81 0.49
C LEU A 34 -0.63 -21.60 -0.68
N THR A 35 -1.74 -22.31 -0.46
CA THR A 35 -2.50 -22.92 -1.56
C THR A 35 -3.55 -21.94 -2.07
N GLN A 36 -3.59 -21.70 -3.38
CA GLN A 36 -4.58 -20.87 -4.06
C GLN A 36 -5.60 -21.75 -4.81
N ILE A 37 -6.88 -21.41 -4.71
CA ILE A 37 -7.99 -22.15 -5.31
C ILE A 37 -8.89 -21.18 -6.08
N ASP A 38 -8.98 -21.36 -7.39
CA ASP A 38 -9.95 -20.66 -8.23
C ASP A 38 -11.30 -21.36 -8.16
N VAL A 39 -12.26 -20.78 -7.45
CA VAL A 39 -13.64 -21.31 -7.38
C VAL A 39 -14.42 -20.92 -8.64
N ASN A 40 -14.31 -19.66 -9.04
CA ASN A 40 -14.82 -19.14 -10.29
C ASN A 40 -13.78 -18.22 -10.94
N PRO A 41 -13.85 -18.00 -12.26
CA PRO A 41 -13.00 -17.02 -12.93
C PRO A 41 -13.19 -15.63 -12.33
N ILE A 42 -12.08 -14.94 -12.07
CA ILE A 42 -12.04 -13.55 -11.61
C ILE A 42 -11.33 -12.69 -12.65
N SER A 43 -11.47 -11.38 -12.52
CA SER A 43 -10.91 -10.39 -13.45
C SER A 43 -9.94 -9.47 -12.73
N THR A 44 -8.97 -10.05 -12.02
CA THR A 44 -7.94 -9.28 -11.31
C THR A 44 -7.13 -8.45 -12.31
N PRO A 45 -6.91 -7.13 -12.07
CA PRO A 45 -5.99 -6.33 -12.87
C PRO A 45 -4.54 -6.80 -12.67
N ASP A 46 -3.68 -6.56 -13.67
CA ASP A 46 -2.29 -7.01 -13.65
C ASP A 46 -1.40 -6.18 -12.71
N GLY A 47 -1.90 -5.02 -12.28
CA GLY A 47 -1.22 -4.13 -11.35
C GLY A 47 -2.08 -2.92 -11.00
N ALA A 48 -1.44 -1.93 -10.39
CA ALA A 48 -2.09 -0.66 -10.07
C ALA A 48 -1.15 0.54 -10.25
N VAL A 49 -1.73 1.66 -10.68
CA VAL A 49 -1.15 3.00 -10.55
C VAL A 49 -1.93 3.75 -9.47
N ILE A 50 -1.23 4.25 -8.47
CA ILE A 50 -1.78 5.05 -7.38
C ILE A 50 -1.30 6.49 -7.58
N LEU A 51 -2.16 7.34 -8.15
CA LEU A 51 -1.92 8.76 -8.33
C LEU A 51 -2.39 9.53 -7.09
N ILE A 52 -1.45 10.11 -6.36
CA ILE A 52 -1.68 10.97 -5.20
C ILE A 52 -1.39 12.41 -5.61
N ILE A 53 -2.43 13.24 -5.69
CA ILE A 53 -2.30 14.65 -6.06
C ILE A 53 -2.22 15.47 -4.77
N ASP A 54 -1.02 15.93 -4.41
CA ASP A 54 -0.78 16.66 -3.16
C ASP A 54 -1.65 17.93 -3.08
N GLY A 55 -2.37 18.09 -1.96
CA GLY A 55 -3.20 19.26 -1.71
C GLY A 55 -4.54 19.32 -2.45
N LEU A 56 -4.92 18.29 -3.21
CA LEU A 56 -6.18 18.27 -3.96
C LEU A 56 -7.40 17.98 -3.07
N GLY A 57 -8.23 19.00 -2.88
CA GLY A 57 -9.55 18.82 -2.24
C GLY A 57 -10.62 18.33 -3.22
N SER A 58 -11.45 17.37 -2.81
CA SER A 58 -12.57 16.88 -3.65
C SER A 58 -13.62 17.96 -3.94
N SER A 59 -13.73 18.95 -3.06
CA SER A 59 -14.65 20.09 -3.20
C SER A 59 -14.43 20.89 -4.51
N TYR A 60 -13.24 20.81 -5.09
CA TYR A 60 -12.90 21.53 -6.33
C TYR A 60 -13.23 20.74 -7.59
N ILE A 61 -13.25 19.40 -7.52
CA ILE A 61 -13.40 18.53 -8.70
C ILE A 61 -14.74 17.79 -8.75
N TYR A 62 -15.40 17.58 -7.61
CA TYR A 62 -16.69 16.89 -7.58
C TYR A 62 -17.85 17.85 -7.84
N PRO A 63 -18.75 17.57 -8.80
CA PRO A 63 -19.82 18.47 -9.15
C PRO A 63 -20.80 18.73 -7.99
N GLU A 64 -20.94 17.79 -7.07
CA GLU A 64 -21.89 17.83 -5.96
C GLU A 64 -21.52 18.82 -4.84
N ILE A 65 -20.25 19.24 -4.76
CA ILE A 65 -19.72 20.00 -3.61
C ILE A 65 -19.29 21.39 -4.06
N THR A 66 -19.76 22.46 -3.45
CA THR A 66 -19.26 23.83 -3.73
C THR A 66 -18.12 24.17 -2.76
N PRO A 67 -16.94 24.60 -3.23
CA PRO A 67 -15.85 25.00 -2.35
C PRO A 67 -16.05 26.44 -1.85
N TYR A 68 -15.76 26.67 -0.56
CA TYR A 68 -15.83 27.97 0.07
C TYR A 68 -14.47 28.38 0.67
N ALA A 69 -14.19 29.67 0.61
CA ALA A 69 -13.12 30.30 1.38
C ALA A 69 -13.52 30.51 2.85
N LEU A 70 -12.53 30.83 3.69
CA LEU A 70 -12.73 31.15 5.11
C LEU A 70 -13.68 32.33 5.36
N ASP A 71 -13.72 33.31 4.45
CA ASP A 71 -14.63 34.45 4.52
C ASP A 71 -16.05 34.14 3.98
N GLY A 72 -16.28 32.91 3.54
CA GLY A 72 -17.53 32.43 2.95
C GLY A 72 -17.70 32.73 1.47
N ALA A 73 -16.69 33.31 0.80
CA ALA A 73 -16.71 33.48 -0.64
C ALA A 73 -16.68 32.12 -1.36
N ILE A 74 -17.42 32.00 -2.46
CA ILE A 74 -17.37 30.82 -3.33
C ILE A 74 -16.05 30.86 -4.10
N ILE A 75 -15.36 29.73 -4.18
CA ILE A 75 -14.20 29.54 -5.06
C ILE A 75 -14.67 28.96 -6.40
N GLU A 76 -14.16 29.49 -7.50
CA GLU A 76 -14.43 28.94 -8.83
C GLU A 76 -13.81 27.55 -8.98
N LYS A 77 -14.54 26.63 -9.62
CA LYS A 77 -14.05 25.27 -9.84
C LYS A 77 -13.24 25.19 -11.13
N PRO A 78 -12.14 24.42 -11.13
CA PRO A 78 -11.47 24.05 -12.37
C PRO A 78 -12.38 23.21 -13.28
N VAL A 79 -12.14 23.30 -14.58
CA VAL A 79 -12.76 22.48 -15.62
C VAL A 79 -12.01 21.15 -15.74
N VAL A 80 -12.55 20.10 -15.13
CA VAL A 80 -11.91 18.78 -15.05
C VAL A 80 -12.67 17.71 -15.85
N ARG A 81 -12.44 17.65 -17.17
CA ARG A 81 -13.20 16.75 -18.06
C ARG A 81 -12.77 15.30 -17.93
N ASN A 82 -11.48 15.04 -17.81
CA ASN A 82 -10.95 13.68 -17.74
C ASN A 82 -11.22 13.06 -16.37
N ILE A 83 -11.03 13.80 -15.27
CA ILE A 83 -11.41 13.37 -13.93
C ILE A 83 -12.93 13.15 -13.83
N SER A 84 -13.75 14.00 -14.46
CA SER A 84 -15.20 13.78 -14.52
C SER A 84 -15.55 12.50 -15.28
N MET A 85 -14.86 12.21 -16.39
CA MET A 85 -15.04 10.95 -17.11
C MET A 85 -14.62 9.74 -16.27
N LEU A 86 -13.47 9.82 -15.57
CA LEU A 86 -13.01 8.79 -14.64
C LEU A 86 -14.02 8.55 -13.51
N SER A 87 -14.62 9.63 -13.01
CA SER A 87 -15.61 9.60 -11.94
C SER A 87 -16.90 8.83 -12.29
N ASP A 88 -17.15 8.61 -13.58
CA ASP A 88 -18.28 7.83 -14.10
C ASP A 88 -17.89 6.36 -14.40
N GLN A 89 -16.64 5.98 -14.13
CA GLN A 89 -16.11 4.65 -14.36
C GLN A 89 -15.56 4.03 -13.06
N GLY A 90 -15.94 2.79 -12.77
CA GLY A 90 -15.56 2.12 -11.52
C GLY A 90 -16.14 2.82 -10.29
N LEU A 91 -15.34 2.96 -9.25
CA LEU A 91 -15.76 3.47 -7.95
C LEU A 91 -15.39 4.94 -7.78
N ARG A 92 -16.38 5.78 -7.43
CA ARG A 92 -16.15 7.11 -6.87
C ARG A 92 -16.76 7.22 -5.48
N VAL A 93 -16.01 7.76 -4.53
CA VAL A 93 -16.50 7.96 -3.15
C VAL A 93 -16.64 9.45 -2.88
N LEU A 94 -17.87 9.88 -2.58
CA LEU A 94 -18.20 11.31 -2.54
C LEU A 94 -17.51 12.06 -1.38
N ASN A 95 -17.34 11.40 -0.23
CA ASN A 95 -16.84 12.05 0.98
C ASN A 95 -15.88 11.12 1.73
N VAL A 96 -14.60 11.20 1.34
CA VAL A 96 -13.47 10.60 2.05
C VAL A 96 -12.77 11.70 2.86
N LEU A 97 -12.62 11.47 4.16
CA LEU A 97 -12.03 12.42 5.10
C LEU A 97 -10.61 12.00 5.50
N THR A 98 -9.65 12.92 5.38
CA THR A 98 -8.34 12.74 6.02
C THR A 98 -8.47 12.91 7.55
N PRO A 99 -7.86 12.02 8.35
CA PRO A 99 -7.98 12.06 9.81
C PRO A 99 -7.20 13.22 10.46
N SER A 100 -6.21 13.77 9.77
CA SER A 100 -5.42 14.93 10.22
C SER A 100 -4.67 15.54 9.05
N THR A 101 -4.50 16.87 9.06
CA THR A 101 -3.62 17.59 8.14
C THR A 101 -2.30 18.01 8.77
N GLU A 102 -2.03 17.53 9.99
CA GLU A 102 -0.74 17.74 10.65
C GLU A 102 0.33 16.79 10.10
N GLY A 103 1.44 17.36 9.62
CA GLY A 103 2.61 16.62 9.15
C GLY A 103 2.47 16.07 7.72
N GLU A 104 3.20 14.99 7.44
CA GLU A 104 3.18 14.20 6.19
C GLU A 104 2.44 12.87 6.40
N ASN A 105 1.51 12.85 7.37
CA ASN A 105 0.85 11.63 7.80
C ASN A 105 -0.16 11.10 6.77
N GLY A 106 -0.64 11.93 5.84
CA GLY A 106 -1.61 11.53 4.81
C GLY A 106 -1.14 10.34 3.99
N HIS A 107 0.10 10.39 3.47
CA HIS A 107 0.71 9.26 2.76
C HIS A 107 0.83 8.01 3.65
N SER A 108 1.19 8.18 4.93
CA SER A 108 1.25 7.05 5.87
C SER A 108 -0.14 6.41 6.08
N VAL A 109 -1.21 7.19 6.16
CA VAL A 109 -2.59 6.69 6.28
C VAL A 109 -2.99 5.94 5.01
N ILE A 110 -2.69 6.51 3.83
CA ILE A 110 -3.01 5.92 2.52
C ILE A 110 -2.39 4.53 2.36
N VAL A 111 -1.13 4.35 2.76
CA VAL A 111 -0.41 3.09 2.51
C VAL A 111 -0.63 2.05 3.59
N THR A 112 -1.04 2.44 4.81
CA THR A 112 -1.26 1.49 5.93
C THR A 112 -2.73 1.17 6.18
N GLY A 113 -3.63 2.02 5.70
CA GLY A 113 -5.05 1.96 6.04
C GLY A 113 -5.31 2.14 7.55
N ASN A 114 -4.44 2.88 8.25
CA ASN A 114 -4.62 3.22 9.65
C ASN A 114 -4.80 4.74 9.82
N SER A 115 -5.93 5.16 10.39
CA SER A 115 -6.26 6.59 10.57
C SER A 115 -5.33 7.35 11.54
N GLY A 116 -4.54 6.64 12.34
CA GLY A 116 -3.52 7.19 13.25
C GLY A 116 -2.10 6.81 12.82
N ALA A 117 -1.90 6.52 11.54
CA ALA A 117 -0.59 6.20 11.01
C ALA A 117 0.40 7.35 11.21
N THR A 118 1.64 6.97 11.46
CA THR A 118 2.81 7.84 11.53
C THR A 118 3.89 7.22 10.67
N PRO A 119 4.93 7.97 10.25
CA PRO A 119 6.04 7.39 9.50
C PRO A 119 6.63 6.13 10.17
N ALA A 120 6.79 6.15 11.50
CA ALA A 120 7.28 4.99 12.25
C ALA A 120 6.37 3.76 12.17
N MET A 121 5.07 3.92 11.88
CA MET A 121 4.16 2.80 11.67
C MET A 121 4.41 2.11 10.33
N VAL A 122 4.81 2.87 9.31
CA VAL A 122 5.10 2.38 7.95
C VAL A 122 6.26 1.37 7.98
N ALA A 123 7.30 1.61 8.78
CA ALA A 123 8.48 0.74 8.87
C ALA A 123 8.26 -0.64 9.53
N TYR A 124 7.04 -0.95 9.99
CA TYR A 124 6.77 -2.27 10.57
C TYR A 124 6.38 -3.25 9.48
N THR A 125 6.87 -4.48 9.60
CA THR A 125 6.46 -5.58 8.72
C THR A 125 4.95 -5.76 8.72
N ASP A 126 4.41 -5.98 7.52
CA ASP A 126 2.99 -6.19 7.24
C ASP A 126 2.12 -4.96 7.53
N ALA A 127 2.71 -3.78 7.64
CA ALA A 127 1.99 -2.55 7.94
C ALA A 127 1.41 -1.89 6.69
N THR A 128 2.01 -2.11 5.52
CA THR A 128 1.69 -1.36 4.30
C THR A 128 1.06 -2.23 3.22
N ILE A 129 0.46 -1.60 2.21
CA ILE A 129 0.06 -2.27 0.97
C ILE A 129 1.26 -2.90 0.24
N TYR A 130 2.45 -2.32 0.37
CA TYR A 130 3.66 -2.78 -0.31
C TYR A 130 4.14 -4.10 0.29
N ASP A 131 4.17 -4.22 1.63
CA ASP A 131 4.43 -5.49 2.33
C ASP A 131 3.54 -6.63 1.81
N ILE A 132 2.24 -6.34 1.64
CA ILE A 132 1.26 -7.33 1.17
C ILE A 132 1.48 -7.64 -0.32
N ALA A 133 1.73 -6.63 -1.14
CA ALA A 133 2.01 -6.78 -2.57
C ALA A 133 3.26 -7.66 -2.80
N HIS A 134 4.33 -7.37 -2.07
CA HIS A 134 5.59 -8.10 -2.04
C HIS A 134 5.41 -9.59 -1.72
N LYS A 135 4.66 -9.91 -0.67
CA LYS A 135 4.33 -11.32 -0.33
C LYS A 135 3.59 -12.06 -1.43
N ASN A 136 2.92 -11.32 -2.31
CA ASN A 136 2.15 -11.85 -3.42
C ASN A 136 2.86 -11.66 -4.78
N GLY A 137 4.17 -11.36 -4.76
CA GLY A 137 5.03 -11.32 -5.95
C GLY A 137 4.91 -10.07 -6.82
N TYR A 138 4.32 -8.99 -6.29
CA TYR A 138 4.27 -7.70 -6.98
C TYR A 138 5.60 -6.96 -6.82
N PHE A 139 5.99 -6.25 -7.87
CA PHE A 139 7.07 -5.26 -7.84
C PHE A 139 6.51 -3.90 -7.43
N THR A 140 7.21 -3.14 -6.61
CA THR A 140 6.74 -1.86 -6.07
C THR A 140 7.65 -0.73 -6.55
N LEU A 141 7.04 0.31 -7.10
CA LEU A 141 7.70 1.42 -7.76
C LEU A 141 7.13 2.73 -7.24
N ALA A 142 7.95 3.78 -7.20
CA ALA A 142 7.42 5.12 -6.98
C ALA A 142 8.12 6.24 -7.76
N ILE A 143 7.34 7.27 -8.09
CA ILE A 143 7.77 8.54 -8.69
C ILE A 143 7.18 9.64 -7.81
N LEU A 144 8.02 10.32 -7.03
CA LEU A 144 7.56 11.15 -5.91
C LEU A 144 8.10 12.58 -6.00
N GLU A 145 7.25 13.54 -6.39
CA GLU A 145 7.56 14.96 -6.22
C GLU A 145 7.48 15.41 -4.74
N LYS A 146 6.62 14.75 -3.97
CA LYS A 146 6.41 14.92 -2.52
C LYS A 146 6.06 13.57 -1.88
N GLY A 147 5.89 13.57 -0.55
CA GLY A 147 5.49 12.38 0.20
C GLY A 147 6.59 11.32 0.34
N ASP A 148 7.84 11.74 0.17
CA ASP A 148 9.06 10.95 0.15
C ASP A 148 9.61 10.70 1.57
N ILE A 149 8.74 10.35 2.52
CA ILE A 149 9.20 9.96 3.86
C ILE A 149 10.11 8.72 3.76
N PRO A 150 11.22 8.64 4.52
CA PRO A 150 12.19 7.57 4.39
C PRO A 150 11.59 6.16 4.50
N GLU A 151 10.56 6.01 5.33
CA GLU A 151 9.87 4.74 5.49
C GLU A 151 9.08 4.33 4.24
N ILE A 152 8.47 5.26 3.50
CA ILE A 152 7.81 4.93 2.21
C ILE A 152 8.86 4.62 1.14
N LEU A 153 9.96 5.37 1.10
CA LEU A 153 11.06 5.11 0.17
C LEU A 153 11.65 3.71 0.36
N ALA A 154 11.76 3.25 1.60
CA ALA A 154 12.28 1.91 1.93
C ALA A 154 11.36 0.76 1.52
N GLU A 155 10.07 1.01 1.36
CA GLU A 155 9.06 0.03 0.93
C GLU A 155 9.07 -0.21 -0.59
N GLN A 156 9.67 0.69 -1.38
CA GLN A 156 9.72 0.56 -2.84
C GLN A 156 10.93 -0.28 -3.28
N ASP A 157 10.81 -1.03 -4.37
CA ASP A 157 11.94 -1.74 -4.97
C ASP A 157 12.85 -0.77 -5.74
N VAL A 158 12.24 0.17 -6.47
CA VAL A 158 12.91 1.31 -7.10
C VAL A 158 12.03 2.56 -6.96
N VAL A 159 12.62 3.68 -6.56
CA VAL A 159 11.92 4.96 -6.43
C VAL A 159 12.78 6.09 -6.96
N VAL A 160 12.16 7.06 -7.64
CA VAL A 160 12.73 8.39 -7.89
C VAL A 160 11.97 9.42 -7.06
N HIS A 161 12.68 10.32 -6.40
CA HIS A 161 12.06 11.39 -5.60
C HIS A 161 12.79 12.72 -5.65
N ASP A 162 12.07 13.83 -5.42
CA ASP A 162 12.64 15.18 -5.39
C ASP A 162 13.20 15.55 -4.00
N LEU A 163 14.53 15.66 -3.91
CA LEU A 163 15.25 16.03 -2.70
C LEU A 163 14.99 17.47 -2.22
N THR A 164 14.62 18.38 -3.13
CA THR A 164 14.42 19.79 -2.78
C THR A 164 12.97 20.10 -2.50
N THR A 165 12.05 19.24 -2.95
CA THR A 165 10.60 19.47 -2.94
C THR A 165 10.26 20.83 -3.57
N SER A 166 11.01 21.25 -4.59
CA SER A 166 10.99 22.61 -5.12
C SER A 166 10.78 22.62 -6.63
N ILE A 167 9.62 23.14 -7.03
CA ILE A 167 9.26 23.41 -8.44
C ILE A 167 10.30 24.29 -9.16
N ASN A 168 11.09 25.08 -8.43
CA ASN A 168 12.04 26.00 -9.04
C ASN A 168 13.40 25.39 -9.38
N ASP A 169 13.78 24.34 -8.65
CA ASP A 169 15.10 23.70 -8.74
C ASP A 169 14.96 22.25 -8.25
N PRO A 170 14.21 21.42 -8.99
CA PRO A 170 13.94 20.05 -8.56
C PRO A 170 15.20 19.20 -8.73
N GLN A 171 15.52 18.40 -7.73
CA GLN A 171 16.73 17.55 -7.74
C GLN A 171 16.32 16.13 -7.43
N MET A 172 16.26 15.31 -8.48
CA MET A 172 15.76 13.95 -8.38
C MET A 172 16.87 12.98 -7.96
N GLU A 173 16.57 12.11 -7.00
CA GLU A 173 17.42 11.00 -6.59
C GLU A 173 16.70 9.68 -6.86
N VAL A 174 17.42 8.71 -7.43
CA VAL A 174 16.94 7.34 -7.61
C VAL A 174 17.49 6.47 -6.48
N ILE A 175 16.60 5.76 -5.80
CA ILE A 175 16.93 4.79 -4.76
C ILE A 175 16.53 3.41 -5.23
N VAL A 176 17.46 2.46 -5.11
CA VAL A 176 17.26 1.06 -5.45
C VAL A 176 17.38 0.25 -4.16
N ASN A 177 16.28 -0.34 -3.70
CA ASN A 177 16.30 -1.19 -2.52
C ASN A 177 16.49 -2.65 -2.93
N SER A 178 17.61 -3.24 -2.51
CA SER A 178 17.94 -4.63 -2.78
C SER A 178 17.22 -5.56 -1.81
N GLN A 179 15.88 -5.63 -1.87
CA GLN A 179 15.11 -6.54 -1.03
C GLN A 179 14.94 -7.94 -1.65
N TYR A 180 15.17 -8.12 -2.97
CA TYR A 180 14.82 -9.37 -3.67
C TYR A 180 15.96 -10.13 -4.37
N GLU A 181 15.65 -11.42 -4.58
CA GLU A 181 16.42 -12.47 -5.24
C GLU A 181 16.82 -12.11 -6.68
N SER A 182 17.83 -12.81 -7.21
CA SER A 182 18.41 -12.58 -8.56
C SER A 182 17.40 -12.61 -9.73
N GLN A 183 16.16 -13.02 -9.52
CA GLN A 183 15.15 -13.15 -10.58
C GLN A 183 14.61 -11.81 -11.09
N TYR A 184 14.68 -10.74 -10.31
CA TYR A 184 14.23 -9.40 -10.72
C TYR A 184 15.35 -8.45 -11.14
N GLU A 185 16.61 -8.93 -11.18
CA GLU A 185 17.79 -8.09 -11.45
C GLU A 185 17.67 -7.34 -12.79
N SER A 186 17.19 -7.99 -13.85
CA SER A 186 17.02 -7.35 -15.16
C SER A 186 15.92 -6.29 -15.16
N LEU A 187 14.80 -6.54 -14.48
CA LEU A 187 13.71 -5.58 -14.35
C LEU A 187 14.17 -4.36 -13.56
N GLN A 188 14.76 -4.60 -12.38
CA GLN A 188 15.26 -3.54 -11.52
C GLN A 188 16.29 -2.67 -12.25
N THR A 189 17.20 -3.28 -13.02
CA THR A 189 18.17 -2.55 -13.85
C THR A 189 17.48 -1.68 -14.88
N SER A 190 16.53 -2.22 -15.66
CA SER A 190 15.85 -1.45 -16.72
C SER A 190 15.03 -0.29 -16.17
N ILE A 191 14.35 -0.50 -15.04
CA ILE A 191 13.61 0.57 -14.36
C ILE A 191 14.58 1.63 -13.82
N THR A 192 15.67 1.21 -13.17
CA THR A 192 16.69 2.13 -12.65
C THR A 192 17.25 3.00 -13.77
N GLU A 193 17.57 2.43 -14.93
CA GLU A 193 18.06 3.17 -16.10
C GLU A 193 17.06 4.23 -16.59
N ILE A 194 15.76 3.89 -16.72
CA ILE A 194 14.73 4.86 -17.12
C ILE A 194 14.60 5.97 -16.08
N LEU A 195 14.59 5.63 -14.79
CA LEU A 195 14.43 6.61 -13.72
C LEU A 195 15.67 7.50 -13.58
N GLU A 196 16.89 7.00 -13.79
CA GLU A 196 18.11 7.81 -13.78
C GLU A 196 18.11 8.81 -14.95
N ILE A 197 17.71 8.38 -16.15
CA ILE A 197 17.59 9.27 -17.32
C ILE A 197 16.55 10.38 -17.05
N ASN A 198 15.40 10.01 -16.48
CA ASN A 198 14.36 10.99 -16.14
C ASN A 198 14.76 11.89 -14.98
N ALA A 199 15.51 11.39 -13.99
CA ALA A 199 16.04 12.20 -12.90
C ALA A 199 16.98 13.31 -13.41
N GLU A 200 17.86 12.98 -14.37
CA GLU A 200 18.75 13.95 -15.02
C GLU A 200 18.01 15.00 -15.85
N SER A 201 16.84 14.66 -16.41
CA SER A 201 16.06 15.55 -17.27
C SER A 201 15.13 16.50 -16.50
N ALA A 202 14.79 16.20 -15.24
CA ALA A 202 13.83 16.95 -14.45
C ALA A 202 14.08 18.49 -14.38
N PRO A 203 15.32 18.99 -14.18
CA PRO A 203 15.58 20.43 -14.18
C PRO A 203 15.23 21.09 -15.53
N VAL A 204 15.45 20.39 -16.64
CA VAL A 204 15.21 20.93 -18.00
C VAL A 204 13.73 21.19 -18.24
N TYR A 205 12.83 20.38 -17.68
CA TYR A 205 11.39 20.59 -17.77
C TYR A 205 11.00 21.98 -17.24
N VAL A 206 11.56 22.39 -16.09
CA VAL A 206 11.16 23.62 -15.39
C VAL A 206 11.99 24.84 -15.79
N GLU A 207 13.27 24.69 -16.12
CA GLU A 207 14.20 25.79 -16.42
C GLU A 207 13.80 26.61 -17.64
N GLN A 208 13.12 25.99 -18.60
CA GLN A 208 12.62 26.67 -19.81
C GLN A 208 11.47 27.65 -19.52
N HIS A 209 10.87 27.60 -18.33
CA HIS A 209 9.77 28.47 -17.91
C HIS A 209 10.21 29.45 -16.81
N PRO A 210 9.76 30.71 -16.83
CA PRO A 210 10.12 31.69 -15.78
C PRO A 210 9.65 31.25 -14.38
N GLU A 211 10.44 31.58 -13.35
CA GLU A 211 10.04 31.37 -11.95
C GLU A 211 8.67 32.01 -11.64
N GLY A 212 7.79 31.25 -11.01
CA GLY A 212 6.46 31.70 -10.61
C GLY A 212 5.42 31.81 -11.74
N SER A 213 5.76 31.44 -12.98
CA SER A 213 4.80 31.28 -14.08
C SER A 213 3.98 29.98 -13.89
N ILE A 214 2.78 29.93 -14.46
CA ILE A 214 1.91 28.73 -14.35
C ILE A 214 2.50 27.54 -15.11
N GLU A 215 3.15 27.81 -16.24
CA GLU A 215 3.80 26.80 -17.09
C GLU A 215 4.90 26.04 -16.35
N ARG A 216 5.51 26.65 -15.33
CA ARG A 216 6.50 25.96 -14.48
C ARG A 216 5.85 24.91 -13.56
N TYR A 217 4.63 25.15 -13.06
CA TYR A 217 3.86 24.18 -12.27
C TYR A 217 3.38 23.03 -13.16
N TYR A 218 2.89 23.36 -14.36
CA TYR A 218 2.59 22.38 -15.41
C TYR A 218 3.80 21.50 -15.68
N ALA A 219 4.97 22.10 -15.95
CA ALA A 219 6.17 21.36 -16.36
C ALA A 219 6.71 20.42 -15.26
N TYR A 220 6.56 20.80 -13.99
CA TYR A 220 6.92 19.94 -12.87
C TYR A 220 6.05 18.66 -12.87
N ASN A 221 4.72 18.79 -12.83
CA ASN A 221 3.82 17.64 -12.93
C ASN A 221 4.03 16.84 -14.23
N CYS A 222 4.31 17.52 -15.35
CA CYS A 222 4.55 16.89 -16.65
C CYS A 222 5.73 15.91 -16.58
N TRP A 223 6.81 16.25 -15.88
CA TRP A 223 7.94 15.35 -15.68
C TRP A 223 7.51 14.04 -14.99
N ALA A 224 6.75 14.13 -13.89
CA ALA A 224 6.32 12.94 -13.16
C ALA A 224 5.36 12.10 -14.00
N MET A 225 4.45 12.74 -14.73
CA MET A 225 3.48 12.06 -15.60
C MET A 225 4.15 11.41 -16.82
N ASP A 226 5.08 12.08 -17.49
CA ASP A 226 5.82 11.52 -18.63
C ASP A 226 6.69 10.33 -18.17
N THR A 227 7.39 10.48 -17.04
CA THR A 227 8.16 9.37 -16.43
C THR A 227 7.25 8.18 -16.09
N THR A 228 6.04 8.44 -15.61
CA THR A 228 5.04 7.39 -15.33
C THR A 228 4.68 6.64 -16.61
N ILE A 229 4.38 7.35 -17.70
CA ILE A 229 4.05 6.71 -18.99
C ILE A 229 5.22 5.86 -19.50
N GLU A 230 6.46 6.35 -19.42
CA GLU A 230 7.64 5.57 -19.84
C GLU A 230 7.81 4.27 -19.02
N VAL A 231 7.57 4.32 -17.71
CA VAL A 231 7.59 3.12 -16.86
C VAL A 231 6.47 2.16 -17.25
N LEU A 232 5.25 2.64 -17.48
CA LEU A 232 4.13 1.81 -17.91
C LEU A 232 4.39 1.13 -19.25
N ASP A 233 4.99 1.84 -20.19
CA ASP A 233 5.37 1.32 -21.50
C ASP A 233 6.44 0.24 -21.38
N LEU A 234 7.49 0.48 -20.58
CA LEU A 234 8.52 -0.52 -20.30
C LEU A 234 7.93 -1.79 -19.69
N MET A 235 7.07 -1.64 -18.68
CA MET A 235 6.43 -2.77 -17.99
C MET A 235 5.58 -3.59 -18.96
N HIS A 236 4.75 -2.93 -19.76
CA HIS A 236 3.88 -3.61 -20.73
C HIS A 236 4.68 -4.32 -21.83
N GLU A 237 5.68 -3.67 -22.41
CA GLU A 237 6.41 -4.18 -23.57
C GLU A 237 7.45 -5.25 -23.20
N SER A 238 8.14 -5.07 -22.08
CA SER A 238 9.30 -5.89 -21.71
C SER A 238 9.00 -6.88 -20.57
N TYR A 239 8.01 -6.60 -19.73
CA TYR A 239 7.70 -7.39 -18.54
C TYR A 239 6.18 -7.65 -18.35
N PRO A 240 5.44 -8.10 -19.38
CA PRO A 240 3.97 -8.16 -19.35
C PRO A 240 3.39 -9.10 -18.29
N GLU A 241 4.15 -10.08 -17.81
CA GLU A 241 3.72 -11.02 -16.77
C GLU A 241 4.06 -10.52 -15.35
N GLN A 242 4.84 -9.45 -15.23
CA GLN A 242 5.25 -8.92 -13.94
C GLN A 242 4.15 -8.01 -13.38
N LYS A 243 3.56 -8.44 -12.27
CA LYS A 243 2.62 -7.61 -11.52
C LYS A 243 3.34 -6.50 -10.77
N PHE A 244 2.72 -5.33 -10.69
CA PHE A 244 3.34 -4.20 -9.99
C PHE A 244 2.35 -3.22 -9.38
N ILE A 245 2.84 -2.43 -8.43
CA ILE A 245 2.20 -1.23 -7.92
C ILE A 245 3.13 -0.05 -8.19
N LEU A 246 2.65 0.95 -8.93
CA LEU A 246 3.36 2.21 -9.17
C LEU A 246 2.67 3.34 -8.41
N THR A 247 3.36 3.91 -7.42
CA THR A 247 2.89 5.07 -6.66
C THR A 247 3.43 6.34 -7.29
N VAL A 248 2.56 7.23 -7.73
CA VAL A 248 2.92 8.51 -8.34
C VAL A 248 2.40 9.62 -7.44
N ASN A 249 3.29 10.49 -6.96
CA ASN A 249 2.89 11.69 -6.25
C ASN A 249 3.27 12.92 -7.05
N VAL A 250 2.28 13.79 -7.28
CA VAL A 250 2.44 15.08 -7.97
C VAL A 250 2.11 16.23 -7.01
N GLY A 251 3.02 17.19 -6.91
CA GLY A 251 3.11 18.22 -5.86
C GLY A 251 2.76 19.64 -6.31
N ALA A 252 2.55 19.88 -7.61
CA ALA A 252 2.36 21.24 -8.09
C ALA A 252 1.05 21.89 -7.62
N VAL A 253 -0.01 21.11 -7.39
CA VAL A 253 -1.34 21.60 -6.97
C VAL A 253 -1.27 22.27 -5.60
N ASP A 254 -0.74 21.60 -4.57
CA ASP A 254 -0.54 22.20 -3.24
C ASP A 254 0.29 23.49 -3.31
N THR A 255 1.42 23.41 -4.01
CA THR A 255 2.34 24.54 -4.17
C THR A 255 1.65 25.73 -4.87
N ALA A 256 0.84 25.48 -5.89
CA ALA A 256 0.08 26.52 -6.57
C ALA A 256 -0.96 27.17 -5.63
N GLY A 257 -1.66 26.39 -4.81
CA GLY A 257 -2.59 26.92 -3.80
C GLY A 257 -1.91 27.88 -2.83
N LEU A 258 -0.70 27.55 -2.37
CA LEU A 258 0.06 28.38 -1.42
C LEU A 258 0.58 29.68 -2.05
N TYR A 259 1.12 29.62 -3.26
CA TYR A 259 1.89 30.74 -3.84
C TYR A 259 1.16 31.49 -4.96
N ARG A 260 0.29 30.81 -5.70
CA ARG A 260 -0.47 31.33 -6.85
C ARG A 260 -1.94 31.57 -6.56
N ARG A 261 -2.41 31.28 -5.34
CA ARG A 261 -3.80 31.50 -4.87
C ARG A 261 -4.78 30.57 -5.59
N SER A 262 -6.08 30.82 -5.41
CA SER A 262 -7.18 30.04 -5.99
C SER A 262 -7.13 29.91 -7.51
N GLU A 263 -6.81 30.98 -8.24
CA GLU A 263 -6.69 30.96 -9.71
C GLU A 263 -5.60 29.99 -10.16
N GLY A 264 -4.37 30.13 -9.65
CA GLY A 264 -3.30 29.21 -10.05
C GLY A 264 -3.49 27.79 -9.55
N TYR A 265 -4.20 27.59 -8.44
CA TYR A 265 -4.60 26.26 -7.98
C TYR A 265 -5.59 25.61 -8.96
N ALA A 266 -6.60 26.35 -9.43
CA ALA A 266 -7.53 25.88 -10.44
C ALA A 266 -6.82 25.60 -11.76
N ASP A 267 -6.00 26.53 -12.26
CA ASP A 267 -5.23 26.36 -13.50
C ASP A 267 -4.36 25.09 -13.45
N THR A 268 -3.66 24.86 -12.33
CA THR A 268 -2.80 23.68 -12.17
C THR A 268 -3.60 22.36 -12.15
N ILE A 269 -4.84 22.39 -11.63
CA ILE A 269 -5.73 21.22 -11.67
C ILE A 269 -6.22 20.97 -13.10
N GLU A 270 -6.59 22.00 -13.85
CA GLU A 270 -7.00 21.87 -15.26
C GLU A 270 -5.87 21.32 -16.13
N ASP A 271 -4.66 21.81 -15.92
CA ASP A 271 -3.44 21.34 -16.57
C ASP A 271 -3.16 19.86 -16.27
N LEU A 272 -3.29 19.45 -15.02
CA LEU A 272 -3.12 18.06 -14.61
C LEU A 272 -4.24 17.14 -15.12
N ASP A 273 -5.48 17.64 -15.22
CA ASP A 273 -6.62 16.90 -15.79
C ASP A 273 -6.32 16.42 -17.21
N ILE A 274 -5.62 17.22 -18.01
CA ILE A 274 -5.20 16.84 -19.37
C ILE A 274 -4.29 15.60 -19.32
N MET A 275 -3.25 15.62 -18.47
CA MET A 275 -2.27 14.52 -18.35
C MET A 275 -2.92 13.23 -17.81
N ILE A 276 -3.91 13.37 -16.92
CA ILE A 276 -4.67 12.23 -16.37
C ILE A 276 -5.43 11.47 -17.47
N GLY A 277 -5.85 12.15 -18.55
CA GLY A 277 -6.49 11.50 -19.69
C GLY A 277 -5.60 10.44 -20.35
N ASP A 278 -4.34 10.80 -20.61
CA ASP A 278 -3.37 9.89 -21.23
C ASP A 278 -2.98 8.75 -20.28
N LEU A 279 -2.79 9.05 -18.99
CA LEU A 279 -2.54 8.03 -17.96
C LEU A 279 -3.68 7.00 -17.90
N TYR A 280 -4.92 7.46 -17.91
CA TYR A 280 -6.08 6.57 -17.88
C TYR A 280 -6.12 5.62 -19.06
N GLU A 281 -5.94 6.12 -20.29
CA GLU A 281 -5.91 5.24 -21.47
C GLU A 281 -4.78 4.21 -21.36
N ARG A 282 -3.59 4.61 -20.88
CA ARG A 282 -2.47 3.68 -20.69
C ARG A 282 -2.76 2.61 -19.65
N THR A 283 -3.32 2.98 -18.50
CA THR A 283 -3.69 2.00 -17.46
C THR A 283 -4.75 1.03 -17.96
N LYS A 284 -5.72 1.50 -18.76
CA LYS A 284 -6.77 0.65 -19.33
C LYS A 284 -6.25 -0.30 -20.41
N GLU A 285 -5.39 0.18 -21.31
CA GLU A 285 -4.74 -0.64 -22.34
C GLU A 285 -3.90 -1.77 -21.73
N ASN A 286 -3.26 -1.48 -20.59
CA ASN A 286 -2.36 -2.39 -19.89
C ASN A 286 -3.05 -3.19 -18.77
N ASP A 287 -4.39 -3.13 -18.69
CA ASP A 287 -5.20 -3.87 -17.72
C ASP A 287 -4.83 -3.63 -16.24
N LEU A 288 -4.51 -2.37 -15.94
CA LEU A 288 -4.14 -1.90 -14.61
C LEU A 288 -5.32 -1.21 -13.93
N ALA A 289 -5.35 -1.29 -12.60
CA ALA A 289 -6.19 -0.39 -11.83
C ALA A 289 -5.56 1.02 -11.79
N LEU A 290 -6.38 2.06 -11.93
CA LEU A 290 -5.97 3.43 -11.65
C LEU A 290 -6.71 3.93 -10.41
N ILE A 291 -5.95 4.36 -9.42
CA ILE A 291 -6.44 4.93 -8.17
C ILE A 291 -6.02 6.40 -8.13
N LEU A 292 -6.98 7.31 -8.02
CA LEU A 292 -6.75 8.75 -7.85
C LEU A 292 -7.21 9.17 -6.47
N THR A 293 -6.30 9.77 -5.70
CA THR A 293 -6.57 10.30 -4.37
C THR A 293 -5.70 11.51 -4.03
N SER A 294 -5.80 11.99 -2.79
CA SER A 294 -4.95 13.03 -2.23
C SER A 294 -4.61 12.73 -0.77
N ASP A 295 -3.52 13.31 -0.28
CA ASP A 295 -3.11 13.23 1.12
C ASP A 295 -3.91 14.22 2.00
N HIS A 296 -4.23 15.40 1.47
CA HIS A 296 -5.11 16.40 2.06
C HIS A 296 -5.66 17.38 1.00
N GLY A 297 -6.67 18.17 1.36
CA GLY A 297 -7.19 19.24 0.51
C GLY A 297 -6.56 20.61 0.77
N MET A 298 -7.22 21.65 0.28
CA MET A 298 -6.78 23.05 0.34
C MET A 298 -7.97 23.97 0.63
N THR A 299 -7.80 24.97 1.48
CA THR A 299 -8.79 26.06 1.65
C THR A 299 -8.12 27.41 1.49
N PHE A 300 -8.90 28.44 1.17
CA PHE A 300 -8.41 29.79 0.86
C PHE A 300 -8.94 30.82 1.84
N GLN A 301 -8.17 31.88 2.10
CA GLN A 301 -8.61 32.97 2.98
C GLN A 301 -9.82 33.75 2.43
N SER A 302 -9.88 33.90 1.11
CA SER A 302 -10.88 34.64 0.34
C SER A 302 -10.85 34.14 -1.10
N ALA A 303 -11.77 34.62 -1.95
CA ALA A 303 -11.79 34.30 -3.39
C ALA A 303 -10.44 34.52 -4.10
N ASP A 304 -9.68 35.56 -3.73
CA ASP A 304 -8.35 35.87 -4.30
C ASP A 304 -7.20 35.64 -3.28
N GLY A 305 -7.48 34.86 -2.23
CA GLY A 305 -6.58 34.66 -1.09
C GLY A 305 -5.55 33.55 -1.33
N ARG A 306 -4.51 33.51 -0.49
CA ARG A 306 -3.60 32.36 -0.47
C ARG A 306 -4.27 31.17 0.19
N GLY A 307 -3.88 29.98 -0.26
CA GLY A 307 -4.31 28.72 0.33
C GLY A 307 -3.58 28.36 1.62
N GLY A 308 -4.09 27.37 2.32
CA GLY A 308 -3.35 26.57 3.29
C GLY A 308 -4.12 25.35 3.78
N SER A 309 -3.42 24.44 4.45
CA SER A 309 -3.97 23.17 4.96
C SER A 309 -3.57 22.86 6.41
N LYS A 310 -2.40 23.35 6.87
CA LYS A 310 -1.77 22.89 8.13
C LYS A 310 -2.07 23.73 9.39
N SER A 311 -2.26 25.04 9.27
CA SER A 311 -2.48 25.89 10.46
C SER A 311 -3.91 25.74 11.01
N ASP A 312 -4.11 25.96 12.31
CA ASP A 312 -5.40 25.85 13.03
C ASP A 312 -6.61 26.45 12.29
N GLN A 313 -6.43 27.61 11.63
CA GLN A 313 -7.50 28.27 10.87
C GLN A 313 -7.97 27.48 9.63
N TYR A 314 -7.10 26.62 9.08
CA TYR A 314 -7.34 25.83 7.87
C TYR A 314 -7.62 24.35 8.15
N ALA A 315 -6.93 23.75 9.13
CA ALA A 315 -6.89 22.30 9.34
C ALA A 315 -8.24 21.64 9.60
N SER A 316 -9.24 22.41 10.05
CA SER A 316 -10.60 21.93 10.31
C SER A 316 -11.59 22.21 9.18
N GLN A 317 -11.16 22.86 8.09
CA GLN A 317 -12.06 23.21 7.00
C GLN A 317 -12.44 21.98 6.17
N PRO A 318 -13.70 21.86 5.74
CA PRO A 318 -14.13 20.76 4.89
C PRO A 318 -13.34 20.64 3.58
N GLU A 319 -12.93 21.75 2.97
CA GLU A 319 -12.14 21.79 1.74
C GLU A 319 -10.72 21.22 1.92
N VAL A 320 -10.23 21.20 3.16
CA VAL A 320 -8.94 20.61 3.56
C VAL A 320 -9.09 19.14 3.96
N LEU A 321 -10.19 18.79 4.63
CA LEU A 321 -10.41 17.42 5.11
C LEU A 321 -10.94 16.47 4.03
N ARG A 322 -11.68 16.98 3.04
CA ARG A 322 -12.28 16.14 1.99
C ARG A 322 -11.32 15.96 0.82
N ILE A 323 -10.87 14.73 0.62
CA ILE A 323 -10.01 14.32 -0.48
C ILE A 323 -10.83 13.58 -1.55
N PRO A 324 -10.42 13.59 -2.83
CA PRO A 324 -11.02 12.73 -3.83
C PRO A 324 -10.63 11.28 -3.59
N PHE A 325 -11.50 10.35 -3.97
CA PHE A 325 -11.15 8.95 -4.11
C PHE A 325 -11.91 8.34 -5.28
N ILE A 326 -11.18 8.03 -6.34
CA ILE A 326 -11.69 7.43 -7.58
C ILE A 326 -10.85 6.20 -7.89
N VAL A 327 -11.49 5.10 -8.26
CA VAL A 327 -10.82 3.86 -8.66
C VAL A 327 -11.45 3.32 -9.93
N THR A 328 -10.66 3.18 -10.98
CA THR A 328 -11.06 2.47 -12.20
C THR A 328 -10.35 1.14 -12.29
N SER A 329 -11.10 0.05 -12.49
CA SER A 329 -10.54 -1.28 -12.75
C SER A 329 -11.59 -2.17 -13.42
N LYS A 330 -11.17 -3.18 -14.18
CA LYS A 330 -12.07 -4.10 -14.90
C LYS A 330 -12.93 -4.97 -13.97
N ASN A 331 -12.53 -5.19 -12.71
CA ASN A 331 -13.30 -6.00 -11.76
C ASN A 331 -14.26 -5.21 -10.88
N LEU A 332 -14.33 -3.89 -11.04
CA LEU A 332 -15.23 -3.05 -10.27
C LEU A 332 -16.54 -2.78 -11.00
N ASN A 333 -17.61 -2.69 -10.21
CA ASN A 333 -18.86 -2.11 -10.66
C ASN A 333 -18.72 -0.58 -10.77
N ASN A 334 -19.46 0.02 -11.72
CA ASN A 334 -19.58 1.47 -11.77
C ASN A 334 -20.51 1.95 -10.64
N GLU A 335 -19.98 2.66 -9.66
CA GLU A 335 -20.70 3.02 -8.44
C GLU A 335 -20.24 4.38 -7.88
N LEU A 336 -21.21 5.18 -7.44
CA LEU A 336 -21.00 6.36 -6.62
C LEU A 336 -21.40 6.03 -5.18
N LEU A 337 -20.42 6.00 -4.27
CA LEU A 337 -20.67 5.79 -2.85
C LEU A 337 -20.97 7.11 -2.14
N GLU A 338 -22.20 7.22 -1.67
CA GLU A 338 -22.65 8.24 -0.74
C GLU A 338 -22.46 7.77 0.70
N GLY A 339 -21.98 8.65 1.57
CA GLY A 339 -21.68 8.33 2.96
C GLY A 339 -20.40 9.02 3.44
N GLU A 340 -20.04 8.84 4.70
CA GLU A 340 -18.78 9.33 5.25
C GLU A 340 -17.80 8.16 5.38
N PHE A 341 -16.65 8.31 4.74
CA PHE A 341 -15.57 7.35 4.69
C PHE A 341 -14.26 8.03 5.09
N GLY A 342 -13.25 7.25 5.47
CA GLY A 342 -11.97 7.79 5.88
C GLY A 342 -10.85 7.48 4.91
N GLN A 343 -9.80 8.28 4.91
CA GLN A 343 -8.58 8.03 4.12
C GLN A 343 -7.97 6.65 4.41
N GLN A 344 -8.17 6.12 5.63
CA GLN A 344 -7.76 4.77 6.01
C GLN A 344 -8.46 3.66 5.21
N ASP A 345 -9.58 3.94 4.56
CA ASP A 345 -10.32 2.97 3.74
C ASP A 345 -9.66 2.74 2.36
N ILE A 346 -8.70 3.58 1.96
CA ILE A 346 -8.02 3.51 0.66
C ILE A 346 -7.17 2.24 0.53
N ALA A 347 -6.27 2.00 1.49
CA ALA A 347 -5.36 0.85 1.49
C ALA A 347 -6.09 -0.50 1.34
N PRO A 348 -7.09 -0.84 2.20
CA PRO A 348 -7.84 -2.09 2.05
C PRO A 348 -8.67 -2.14 0.76
N THR A 349 -9.11 -0.99 0.22
CA THR A 349 -9.77 -0.93 -1.09
C THR A 349 -8.80 -1.32 -2.21
N ILE A 350 -7.56 -0.82 -2.20
CA ILE A 350 -6.52 -1.18 -3.17
C ILE A 350 -6.24 -2.69 -3.12
N LEU A 351 -6.01 -3.25 -1.93
CA LEU A 351 -5.78 -4.69 -1.78
C LEU A 351 -6.95 -5.53 -2.29
N SER A 352 -8.18 -5.08 -2.01
CA SER A 352 -9.40 -5.73 -2.52
C SER A 352 -9.51 -5.67 -4.04
N VAL A 353 -9.11 -4.56 -4.69
CA VAL A 353 -9.09 -4.43 -6.15
C VAL A 353 -8.05 -5.35 -6.78
N LEU A 354 -6.90 -5.51 -6.13
CA LEU A 354 -5.82 -6.40 -6.57
C LEU A 354 -6.06 -7.88 -6.22
N ASP A 355 -7.22 -8.22 -5.64
CA ASP A 355 -7.54 -9.57 -5.16
C ASP A 355 -6.45 -10.14 -4.23
N LEU A 356 -5.96 -9.31 -3.30
CA LEU A 356 -5.02 -9.67 -2.26
C LEU A 356 -5.77 -9.72 -0.91
N PRO A 357 -6.43 -10.85 -0.56
CA PRO A 357 -7.23 -10.99 0.66
C PRO A 357 -6.34 -11.20 1.89
N ASP A 358 -5.40 -10.29 2.09
CA ASP A 358 -4.48 -10.22 3.20
C ASP A 358 -4.82 -9.03 4.11
N GLU A 359 -4.44 -9.12 5.38
CA GLU A 359 -4.66 -8.07 6.36
C GLU A 359 -3.36 -7.32 6.64
N MET A 360 -3.38 -6.00 6.50
CA MET A 360 -2.32 -5.15 7.03
C MET A 360 -2.46 -5.09 8.56
N ARG A 361 -1.33 -5.24 9.26
CA ARG A 361 -1.19 -5.42 10.71
C ARG A 361 -1.92 -4.39 11.55
N PHE A 362 -1.93 -3.13 11.10
CA PHE A 362 -2.51 -2.03 11.84
C PHE A 362 -3.77 -1.47 11.21
N THR A 363 -4.29 -2.06 10.14
CA THR A 363 -5.40 -1.46 9.40
C THR A 363 -6.63 -1.29 10.29
N ASN A 364 -7.27 -0.14 10.19
CA ASN A 364 -8.56 0.14 10.82
C ASN A 364 -9.59 0.71 9.83
N GLY A 365 -9.22 0.85 8.56
CA GLY A 365 -10.15 1.06 7.47
C GLY A 365 -10.79 -0.23 6.99
N ARG A 366 -11.72 -0.09 6.05
CA ARG A 366 -12.42 -1.18 5.38
C ARG A 366 -12.37 -0.99 3.87
N SER A 367 -12.40 -2.09 3.12
CA SER A 367 -12.52 -2.01 1.67
C SER A 367 -13.88 -1.39 1.28
N LEU A 368 -13.84 -0.50 0.30
CA LEU A 368 -15.00 0.11 -0.36
C LEU A 368 -15.24 -0.50 -1.76
N ALA A 369 -14.41 -1.47 -2.18
CA ALA A 369 -14.49 -2.07 -3.49
C ALA A 369 -15.77 -2.89 -3.66
N SER A 370 -16.52 -2.59 -4.72
CA SER A 370 -17.73 -3.30 -5.12
C SER A 370 -17.41 -4.19 -6.32
N LYS A 371 -17.09 -5.46 -6.06
CA LYS A 371 -16.79 -6.49 -7.06
C LYS A 371 -18.02 -7.37 -7.33
N GLY A 372 -17.99 -8.20 -8.36
CA GLY A 372 -19.02 -9.23 -8.58
C GLY A 372 -18.82 -10.52 -7.77
N TYR A 373 -17.77 -10.57 -6.94
CA TYR A 373 -17.31 -11.74 -6.19
C TYR A 373 -16.60 -11.32 -4.90
N VAL A 374 -16.29 -12.29 -4.04
CA VAL A 374 -15.38 -12.12 -2.88
C VAL A 374 -14.32 -13.20 -2.85
N ASN A 375 -13.24 -12.93 -2.14
CA ASN A 375 -12.16 -13.89 -1.90
C ASN A 375 -12.03 -14.18 -0.40
N PHE A 376 -11.86 -15.45 -0.03
CA PHE A 376 -11.64 -15.86 1.36
C PHE A 376 -10.23 -16.38 1.54
N LYS A 377 -9.48 -15.78 2.46
CA LYS A 377 -8.22 -16.35 2.98
C LYS A 377 -8.51 -17.12 4.25
N VAL A 378 -8.33 -18.43 4.23
CA VAL A 378 -8.54 -19.31 5.38
C VAL A 378 -7.19 -19.71 5.97
N ILE A 379 -6.96 -19.35 7.23
CA ILE A 379 -5.72 -19.61 7.96
C ILE A 379 -6.01 -20.60 9.07
N LEU A 380 -5.23 -21.68 9.09
CA LEU A 380 -5.34 -22.77 10.04
C LEU A 380 -4.24 -22.67 11.11
N PRO A 381 -4.42 -23.27 12.29
CA PRO A 381 -3.36 -23.29 13.30
C PRO A 381 -2.20 -24.21 12.92
N GLU A 382 -2.43 -25.11 11.96
CA GLU A 382 -1.49 -26.09 11.42
C GLU A 382 -2.00 -26.63 10.08
N THR A 383 -1.19 -27.47 9.42
CA THR A 383 -1.56 -28.15 8.18
C THR A 383 -2.88 -28.90 8.31
N GLY A 384 -3.78 -28.72 7.34
CA GLY A 384 -5.11 -29.32 7.41
C GLY A 384 -5.80 -29.47 6.06
N THR A 385 -7.13 -29.49 6.12
CA THR A 385 -8.04 -29.54 4.99
C THR A 385 -9.15 -28.53 5.24
N VAL A 386 -9.46 -27.72 4.24
CA VAL A 386 -10.57 -26.78 4.23
C VAL A 386 -11.61 -27.25 3.21
N THR A 387 -12.88 -27.17 3.57
CA THR A 387 -13.99 -27.39 2.65
C THR A 387 -15.02 -26.27 2.82
N ILE A 388 -15.38 -25.62 1.72
CA ILE A 388 -16.36 -24.55 1.67
C ILE A 388 -17.68 -25.11 1.14
N TYR A 389 -18.77 -24.86 1.87
CA TYR A 389 -20.13 -25.21 1.49
C TYR A 389 -20.99 -23.97 1.32
N LYS A 390 -21.91 -24.00 0.34
CA LYS A 390 -23.04 -23.07 0.23
C LYS A 390 -24.32 -23.89 0.42
N GLY A 391 -24.98 -23.73 1.57
CA GLY A 391 -26.04 -24.63 1.99
C GLY A 391 -25.52 -26.07 2.19
N ASN A 392 -26.02 -27.02 1.38
CA ASN A 392 -25.59 -28.42 1.42
C ASN A 392 -24.64 -28.79 0.26
N GLU A 393 -24.34 -27.85 -0.63
CA GLU A 393 -23.47 -28.06 -1.77
C GLU A 393 -22.02 -27.72 -1.40
N MET A 394 -21.09 -28.63 -1.71
CA MET A 394 -19.65 -28.37 -1.59
C MET A 394 -19.21 -27.53 -2.78
N ILE A 395 -18.63 -26.38 -2.50
CA ILE A 395 -18.20 -25.39 -3.49
C ILE A 395 -16.72 -25.55 -3.83
N ALA A 396 -15.89 -25.79 -2.80
CA ALA A 396 -14.46 -25.98 -2.98
C ALA A 396 -13.87 -26.80 -1.82
N ASP A 397 -12.78 -27.50 -2.08
CA ASP A 397 -11.96 -28.17 -1.07
C ASP A 397 -10.47 -27.98 -1.36
N ALA A 398 -9.66 -27.96 -0.31
CA ALA A 398 -8.21 -27.84 -0.38
C ALA A 398 -7.57 -28.55 0.80
N MET A 399 -6.37 -29.12 0.62
CA MET A 399 -5.68 -29.91 1.64
C MET A 399 -4.16 -29.77 1.56
N GLY A 400 -3.48 -30.06 2.67
CA GLY A 400 -2.02 -30.19 2.69
C GLY A 400 -1.24 -28.95 3.14
N ASP A 401 -1.91 -27.88 3.55
CA ASP A 401 -1.32 -26.59 3.95
C ASP A 401 -2.04 -25.99 5.17
N ASP A 402 -1.46 -24.93 5.72
CA ASP A 402 -2.01 -24.15 6.84
C ASP A 402 -2.61 -22.80 6.41
N SER A 403 -2.50 -22.43 5.13
CA SER A 403 -3.08 -21.22 4.57
C SER A 403 -3.64 -21.47 3.17
N TYR A 404 -4.88 -21.04 2.95
CA TYR A 404 -5.61 -21.21 1.70
C TYR A 404 -6.24 -19.91 1.26
N VAL A 405 -6.24 -19.61 -0.04
CA VAL A 405 -7.05 -18.53 -0.61
C VAL A 405 -8.02 -19.09 -1.64
N PHE A 406 -9.30 -18.80 -1.45
CA PHE A 406 -10.39 -19.18 -2.34
C PHE A 406 -10.86 -17.95 -3.11
N TYR A 407 -10.63 -17.95 -4.41
CA TYR A 407 -10.92 -16.84 -5.31
C TYR A 407 -12.29 -17.00 -5.98
N GLY A 408 -13.02 -15.90 -6.12
CA GLY A 408 -14.23 -15.86 -6.96
C GLY A 408 -15.48 -16.47 -6.30
N LEU A 409 -15.63 -16.39 -4.98
CA LEU A 409 -16.87 -16.80 -4.32
C LEU A 409 -18.01 -15.82 -4.64
N GLU A 410 -19.23 -16.34 -4.78
CA GLU A 410 -20.42 -15.53 -5.06
C GLU A 410 -20.73 -14.60 -3.89
N GLN A 411 -21.01 -13.33 -4.17
CA GLN A 411 -21.39 -12.36 -3.15
C GLN A 411 -22.77 -12.67 -2.53
N ASN A 412 -23.07 -11.99 -1.43
CA ASN A 412 -24.39 -11.99 -0.79
C ASN A 412 -24.91 -13.40 -0.44
N SER A 413 -23.98 -14.30 -0.13
CA SER A 413 -24.21 -15.72 0.13
C SER A 413 -23.69 -16.10 1.51
N GLN A 414 -24.31 -17.11 2.12
CA GLN A 414 -23.85 -17.66 3.38
C GLN A 414 -23.03 -18.93 3.10
N TYR A 415 -21.77 -18.89 3.50
CA TYR A 415 -20.84 -20.01 3.38
C TYR A 415 -20.59 -20.66 4.72
N ASN A 416 -20.43 -21.98 4.70
CA ASN A 416 -20.03 -22.78 5.83
C ASN A 416 -18.65 -23.37 5.53
N ILE A 417 -17.66 -22.96 6.32
CA ILE A 417 -16.26 -23.33 6.14
C ILE A 417 -15.94 -24.38 7.19
N ARG A 418 -15.57 -25.58 6.73
CA ARG A 418 -15.21 -26.71 7.58
C ARG A 418 -13.72 -26.98 7.48
N VAL A 419 -13.11 -27.21 8.62
CA VAL A 419 -11.68 -27.45 8.76
C VAL A 419 -11.45 -28.75 9.50
N LYS A 420 -10.51 -29.55 9.01
CA LYS A 420 -9.90 -30.68 9.72
C LYS A 420 -8.41 -30.46 9.77
N THR A 421 -7.81 -30.59 10.94
CA THR A 421 -6.36 -30.41 11.10
C THR A 421 -5.65 -31.77 11.14
N ALA A 422 -4.34 -31.79 10.88
CA ALA A 422 -3.57 -33.02 10.85
C ALA A 422 -3.41 -33.67 12.24
N GLU A 423 -3.34 -32.89 13.33
CA GLU A 423 -3.22 -33.44 14.69
C GLU A 423 -4.56 -33.98 15.23
N GLU A 424 -5.70 -33.38 14.86
CA GLU A 424 -7.04 -33.75 15.34
C GLU A 424 -8.00 -34.05 14.16
N PRO A 425 -7.76 -35.09 13.33
CA PRO A 425 -8.54 -35.34 12.11
C PRO A 425 -10.03 -35.68 12.36
N ASP A 426 -10.35 -36.14 13.56
CA ASP A 426 -11.72 -36.46 13.99
C ASP A 426 -12.49 -35.21 14.47
N ARG A 427 -11.80 -34.10 14.74
CA ARG A 427 -12.42 -32.83 15.13
C ARG A 427 -12.63 -31.98 13.89
N ILE A 428 -13.87 -31.54 13.70
CA ILE A 428 -14.23 -30.58 12.65
C ILE A 428 -14.43 -29.23 13.30
N LEU A 429 -13.65 -28.24 12.90
CA LEU A 429 -13.91 -26.85 13.19
C LEU A 429 -14.81 -26.29 12.08
N GLU A 430 -15.80 -25.48 12.44
CA GLU A 430 -16.78 -24.96 11.49
C GLU A 430 -17.03 -23.48 11.77
N ARG A 431 -17.05 -22.66 10.72
CA ARG A 431 -17.41 -21.25 10.81
C ARG A 431 -18.35 -20.88 9.69
N THR A 432 -19.37 -20.10 10.01
CA THR A 432 -20.29 -19.52 9.03
C THR A 432 -19.85 -18.10 8.73
N VAL A 433 -19.74 -17.75 7.44
CA VAL A 433 -19.30 -16.45 6.96
C VAL A 433 -20.27 -15.96 5.89
N PHE A 434 -20.63 -14.68 5.93
CA PHE A 434 -21.42 -14.03 4.89
C PHE A 434 -20.49 -13.36 3.89
N SER A 435 -20.69 -13.57 2.59
CA SER A 435 -19.83 -13.06 1.51
C SER A 435 -20.21 -11.64 1.07
N ASP A 436 -20.11 -10.68 1.98
CA ASP A 436 -20.29 -9.24 1.69
C ASP A 436 -18.99 -8.55 1.24
N ALA A 437 -17.83 -9.05 1.67
CA ALA A 437 -16.51 -8.55 1.30
C ALA A 437 -15.48 -9.68 1.26
N ASP A 438 -14.25 -9.36 0.86
CA ASP A 438 -13.11 -10.26 1.04
C ASP A 438 -12.86 -10.46 2.54
N HIS A 439 -12.57 -11.70 2.95
CA HIS A 439 -12.45 -12.06 4.38
C HIS A 439 -11.19 -12.87 4.67
N VAL A 440 -10.51 -12.53 5.77
CA VAL A 440 -9.51 -13.40 6.39
C VAL A 440 -10.15 -14.16 7.55
N ILE A 441 -10.18 -15.48 7.42
CA ILE A 441 -10.84 -16.40 8.36
C ILE A 441 -9.78 -17.22 9.06
N ARG A 442 -9.51 -16.88 10.31
CA ARG A 442 -8.54 -17.58 11.16
C ARG A 442 -9.24 -18.62 12.03
N PHE A 443 -8.71 -19.83 12.03
CA PHE A 443 -9.07 -20.90 12.97
C PHE A 443 -7.98 -21.03 14.03
N ASP A 444 -8.39 -21.08 15.30
CA ASP A 444 -7.49 -21.32 16.43
C ASP A 444 -7.67 -22.75 16.95
N SER A 445 -6.61 -23.32 17.52
CA SER A 445 -6.63 -24.66 18.14
C SER A 445 -7.50 -24.74 19.40
N THR A 446 -7.79 -23.60 20.03
CA THR A 446 -8.74 -23.50 21.15
C THR A 446 -10.16 -23.28 20.65
N PRO A 447 -11.19 -23.97 21.22
CA PRO A 447 -12.56 -23.81 20.78
C PRO A 447 -13.04 -22.36 20.89
N ASP A 448 -13.78 -21.90 19.88
CA ASP A 448 -14.39 -20.57 19.81
C ASP A 448 -15.48 -20.45 20.90
N VAL A 449 -15.11 -20.01 22.11
CA VAL A 449 -16.05 -19.65 23.16
C VAL A 449 -16.53 -18.24 22.89
N SER A 450 -17.55 -18.14 22.03
CA SER A 450 -18.42 -16.98 22.01
C SER A 450 -19.15 -16.85 23.35
N LYS A 451 -18.50 -16.22 24.34
CA LYS A 451 -19.06 -15.48 25.50
C LYS A 451 -17.97 -15.06 26.51
N GLY A 452 -17.76 -13.76 26.64
CA GLY A 452 -17.54 -13.06 27.91
C GLY A 452 -16.19 -13.20 28.63
N SER A 453 -15.44 -12.09 28.63
CA SER A 453 -14.50 -11.60 29.66
C SER A 453 -13.31 -12.46 30.10
N GLY A 454 -12.09 -11.92 29.96
CA GLY A 454 -10.96 -12.32 30.81
C GLY A 454 -9.56 -12.28 30.17
N ASP A 455 -9.25 -11.29 29.35
CA ASP A 455 -7.92 -11.14 28.74
C ASP A 455 -6.92 -10.54 29.76
N ALA A 456 -6.33 -11.40 30.61
CA ALA A 456 -5.27 -10.98 31.54
C ALA A 456 -4.17 -12.03 31.75
N ASP A 457 -4.43 -13.33 31.56
CA ASP A 457 -3.52 -14.37 32.02
C ASP A 457 -2.50 -14.83 30.93
N GLN A 458 -2.84 -14.75 29.64
CA GLN A 458 -1.92 -15.17 28.56
C GLN A 458 -0.81 -14.15 28.26
N LYS A 459 -1.05 -12.85 28.47
CA LYS A 459 -0.03 -11.79 28.30
C LYS A 459 1.08 -11.87 29.34
N GLY A 460 0.80 -12.40 30.54
CA GLY A 460 1.79 -12.56 31.61
C GLY A 460 2.88 -13.55 31.22
N THR A 461 2.50 -14.74 30.78
CA THR A 461 3.42 -15.87 30.56
C THR A 461 4.43 -15.62 29.43
N ARG A 462 3.99 -15.03 28.31
CA ARG A 462 4.90 -14.67 27.19
C ARG A 462 5.89 -13.58 27.58
N ARG A 463 5.47 -12.60 28.38
CA ARG A 463 6.32 -11.49 28.85
C ARG A 463 7.36 -11.96 29.87
N THR A 464 7.00 -12.91 30.73
CA THR A 464 7.94 -13.53 31.68
C THR A 464 9.00 -14.36 30.97
N ILE A 465 8.62 -15.17 29.97
CA ILE A 465 9.57 -15.99 29.20
C ILE A 465 10.55 -15.09 28.41
N GLY A 466 10.04 -14.06 27.73
CA GLY A 466 10.89 -13.10 27.01
C GLY A 466 11.88 -12.36 27.91
N SER A 467 11.43 -11.96 29.11
CA SER A 467 12.28 -11.27 30.09
C SER A 467 13.40 -12.17 30.61
N VAL A 468 13.11 -13.45 30.85
CA VAL A 468 14.12 -14.44 31.29
C VAL A 468 15.17 -14.67 30.21
N LEU A 469 14.77 -14.75 28.94
CA LEU A 469 15.70 -14.93 27.81
C LEU A 469 16.65 -13.75 27.64
N ILE A 470 16.16 -12.52 27.74
CA ILE A 470 16.98 -11.30 27.65
C ILE A 470 18.01 -11.25 28.78
N VAL A 471 17.62 -11.63 30.01
CA VAL A 471 18.54 -11.68 31.15
C VAL A 471 19.62 -12.74 30.94
N LEU A 472 19.27 -13.93 30.42
CA LEU A 472 20.22 -15.00 30.14
C LEU A 472 21.23 -14.61 29.04
N ILE A 473 20.78 -13.96 27.98
CA ILE A 473 21.64 -13.48 26.89
C ILE A 473 22.63 -12.43 27.42
N ASN A 474 22.15 -11.47 28.21
CA ASN A 474 23.01 -10.43 28.80
C ASN A 474 24.03 -11.01 29.78
N LEU A 475 23.65 -11.99 30.61
CA LEU A 475 24.58 -12.68 31.52
C LEU A 475 25.63 -13.50 30.77
N ALA A 476 25.26 -14.16 29.67
CA ALA A 476 26.21 -14.87 28.81
C ALA A 476 27.21 -13.90 28.15
N GLY A 477 26.73 -12.76 27.63
CA GLY A 477 27.57 -11.70 27.07
C GLY A 477 28.55 -11.13 28.09
N LEU A 478 28.09 -10.81 29.30
CA LEU A 478 28.93 -10.38 30.42
C LEU A 478 29.98 -11.43 30.78
N GLY A 479 29.61 -12.71 30.80
CA GLY A 479 30.53 -13.81 31.07
C GLY A 479 31.66 -13.91 30.03
N ILE A 480 31.36 -13.67 28.75
CA ILE A 480 32.36 -13.65 27.67
C ILE A 480 33.27 -12.42 27.81
N ILE A 481 32.71 -11.24 28.09
CA ILE A 481 33.47 -10.00 28.31
C ILE A 481 34.43 -10.15 29.50
N PHE A 482 33.97 -10.69 30.63
CA PHE A 482 34.83 -10.94 31.80
C PHE A 482 35.95 -11.95 31.51
N ARG A 483 35.72 -12.89 30.59
CA ARG A 483 36.72 -13.89 30.19
C ARG A 483 37.78 -13.30 29.26
N LEU A 484 37.43 -12.28 28.48
CA LEU A 484 38.34 -11.53 27.62
C LEU A 484 39.19 -10.52 28.40
N ILE A 485 38.63 -9.89 29.45
CA ILE A 485 39.33 -8.92 30.31
C ILE A 485 40.33 -9.61 31.26
N LYS A 486 40.19 -10.92 31.51
CA LYS A 486 41.11 -11.71 32.36
C LYS A 486 42.28 -12.36 31.60
N LYS A 487 42.41 -12.12 30.30
CA LYS A 487 43.60 -12.40 29.50
C LYS A 487 44.36 -11.11 29.29
#